data_AF-A0A7C3Y627-F1
#
_entry.id   AF-A0A7C3Y627-F1
#
_cell.length_a   1.000
_cell.length_b   1.000
_cell.length_c   1.000
_cell.angle_alpha   90.00
_cell.angle_beta   90.00
_cell.angle_gamma   90.00
#
_symmetry.space_group_name_H-M   'P 1'
#
loop_
_entity.id
_entity.type
_entity.pdbx_description
1 polymer ?
#
loop_
_entity_poly.entity_id
_entity_poly.type
_entity_poly.pdbx_seq_one_letter_code
_entity_poly.pdbx_strand_id
1 'polypeptide(L)'
;FEKDVQVALLTHRDCDRVAAASALFVPPTRLFLAPDDPEVYLNEDSFGLSAPVAAAYHRRWKSWYGTLTAAGYTFDLADSEAPLDRLVRYRVLVLPCYEFLSRSAQERLTSYVRTGGILVVGPLLPHLDERMQPCEILADAARNPGKGRIEQVLQDYGLDSVLARLGVVPPAVSSDPNIEVSVHRHASRILVYAANRTPEERTAVLTLREQSGSMWHDIWPENGVTDSADVVRLPPYSVRIWEVISND
;
A
#
# COMPACT_ATOMS: atom_id res chain seq x y z
N PHE A 1 -19.70 -0.95 -6.83
CA PHE A 1 -18.87 -1.16 -5.63
C PHE A 1 -17.48 -0.68 -5.92
N GLU A 2 -17.05 0.38 -5.24
CA GLU A 2 -15.68 0.86 -5.25
C GLU A 2 -14.97 0.36 -3.99
N LYS A 3 -13.69 0.04 -4.11
CA LYS A 3 -12.87 -0.37 -2.98
C LYS A 3 -12.71 0.85 -2.07
N ASP A 4 -12.97 0.71 -0.77
CA ASP A 4 -12.78 1.81 0.18
C ASP A 4 -11.29 1.96 0.48
N VAL A 5 -10.63 2.83 -0.29
CA VAL A 5 -9.17 2.98 -0.30
C VAL A 5 -8.77 4.37 0.13
N GLN A 6 -8.15 4.47 1.29
CA GLN A 6 -7.57 5.73 1.78
C GLN A 6 -6.08 5.85 1.48
N VAL A 7 -5.40 4.73 1.18
CA VAL A 7 -3.94 4.63 1.06
C VAL A 7 -3.56 4.16 -0.34
N ALA A 8 -2.57 4.82 -0.94
CA ALA A 8 -1.89 4.28 -2.12
C ALA A 8 -0.40 4.09 -1.84
N LEU A 9 0.12 2.91 -2.19
CA LEU A 9 1.55 2.64 -2.25
C LEU A 9 2.04 2.99 -3.65
N LEU A 10 2.97 3.94 -3.73
CA LEU A 10 3.53 4.42 -4.97
C LEU A 10 4.71 3.55 -5.40
N THR A 11 4.77 3.21 -6.69
CA THR A 11 6.00 2.80 -7.34
C THR A 11 6.82 4.05 -7.68
N HIS A 12 8.12 4.01 -7.41
CA HIS A 12 9.03 5.07 -7.77
C HIS A 12 9.60 4.81 -9.17
N ARG A 13 8.96 5.41 -10.17
CA ARG A 13 9.23 5.12 -11.60
C ARG A 13 10.70 5.21 -11.98
N ASP A 14 11.42 6.21 -11.46
CA ASP A 14 12.84 6.38 -11.81
C ASP A 14 13.72 5.32 -11.13
N CYS A 15 13.42 4.89 -9.91
CA CYS A 15 14.09 3.73 -9.31
C CYS A 15 13.80 2.44 -10.07
N ASP A 16 12.56 2.23 -10.53
CA ASP A 16 12.22 1.06 -11.35
C ASP A 16 13.04 1.03 -12.65
N ARG A 17 13.27 2.20 -13.26
CA ARG A 17 14.12 2.33 -14.46
C ARG A 17 15.59 2.06 -14.16
N VAL A 18 16.12 2.58 -13.04
CA VAL A 18 17.49 2.28 -12.61
C VAL A 18 17.63 0.78 -12.35
N ALA A 19 16.68 0.16 -11.64
CA ALA A 19 16.72 -1.27 -11.40
C ALA A 19 16.69 -2.09 -12.70
N ALA A 20 15.88 -1.70 -13.68
CA ALA A 20 15.86 -2.34 -14.99
C ALA A 20 17.20 -2.19 -15.74
N ALA A 21 17.88 -1.05 -15.62
CA ALA A 21 19.18 -0.80 -16.25
C ALA A 21 20.35 -1.47 -15.49
N SER A 22 20.22 -1.63 -14.18
CA SER A 22 21.20 -2.25 -13.29
C SER A 22 20.98 -3.77 -13.12
N ALA A 23 19.98 -4.35 -13.80
CA ALA A 23 19.73 -5.78 -13.75
C ALA A 23 20.87 -6.54 -14.44
N LEU A 24 21.57 -7.37 -13.68
CA LEU A 24 22.61 -8.30 -14.15
C LEU A 24 22.01 -9.39 -15.05
N PHE A 25 20.73 -9.69 -14.84
CA PHE A 25 19.97 -10.63 -15.64
C PHE A 25 18.51 -10.19 -15.70
N VAL A 26 17.97 -10.05 -16.92
CA VAL A 26 16.55 -9.86 -17.16
C VAL A 26 16.04 -11.11 -17.85
N PRO A 27 15.28 -12.00 -17.16
CA PRO A 27 14.74 -13.17 -17.81
C PRO A 27 13.83 -12.72 -18.97
N PRO A 28 13.92 -13.38 -20.15
CA PRO A 28 13.24 -12.96 -21.37
C PRO A 28 11.70 -12.90 -21.25
N THR A 29 11.13 -13.49 -20.18
CA THR A 29 9.77 -13.22 -19.72
C THR A 29 9.69 -13.38 -18.20
N ARG A 30 9.00 -12.46 -17.50
CA ARG A 30 8.57 -12.62 -16.08
C ARG A 30 7.74 -13.90 -15.82
N LEU A 31 7.30 -14.58 -16.89
CA LEU A 31 6.60 -15.88 -16.87
C LEU A 31 7.53 -17.09 -16.66
N PHE A 32 8.84 -16.96 -16.88
CA PHE A 32 9.76 -18.00 -16.43
C PHE A 32 9.93 -17.83 -14.93
N LEU A 33 9.45 -18.83 -14.21
CA LEU A 33 9.62 -19.10 -12.79
C LEU A 33 11.11 -19.06 -12.42
N ALA A 34 11.70 -17.88 -12.34
CA ALA A 34 12.85 -17.71 -11.48
C ALA A 34 12.31 -17.96 -10.06
N PRO A 35 12.76 -19.01 -9.35
CA PRO A 35 12.35 -19.24 -7.97
C PRO A 35 12.81 -18.09 -7.05
N ASP A 36 13.74 -17.27 -7.54
CA ASP A 36 14.41 -16.21 -6.82
C ASP A 36 13.73 -14.86 -7.02
N ASP A 37 13.81 -14.02 -5.99
CA ASP A 37 13.33 -12.64 -6.03
C ASP A 37 14.08 -11.85 -7.12
N PRO A 38 13.41 -11.02 -7.94
CA PRO A 38 14.06 -10.11 -8.88
C PRO A 38 15.24 -9.32 -8.31
N GLU A 39 15.21 -9.03 -6.99
CA GLU A 39 16.32 -8.40 -6.26
C GLU A 39 17.66 -9.14 -6.40
N VAL A 40 17.65 -10.47 -6.52
CA VAL A 40 18.85 -11.31 -6.63
C VAL A 40 19.66 -11.01 -7.89
N TYR A 41 19.00 -10.43 -8.90
CA TYR A 41 19.62 -10.09 -10.17
C TYR A 41 19.96 -8.60 -10.30
N LEU A 42 19.88 -7.81 -9.23
CA LEU A 42 20.22 -6.39 -9.26
C LEU A 42 21.71 -6.19 -8.95
N ASN A 43 22.34 -5.28 -9.67
CA ASN A 43 23.67 -4.80 -9.32
C ASN A 43 23.62 -4.05 -7.98
N GLU A 44 24.51 -4.43 -7.06
CA GLU A 44 24.63 -3.81 -5.73
C GLU A 44 25.67 -2.68 -5.68
N ASP A 45 26.11 -2.17 -6.83
CA ASP A 45 26.89 -0.94 -6.87
C ASP A 45 26.00 0.27 -6.55
N SER A 46 26.59 1.22 -5.85
CA SER A 46 25.96 2.48 -5.44
C SER A 46 25.95 3.52 -6.57
N PHE A 47 26.84 3.40 -7.56
CA PHE A 47 27.00 4.38 -8.65
C PHE A 47 27.17 5.84 -8.15
N GLY A 48 27.78 6.03 -6.98
CA GLY A 48 27.97 7.35 -6.37
C GLY A 48 26.79 7.85 -5.51
N LEU A 49 25.77 7.03 -5.30
CA LEU A 49 24.68 7.26 -4.35
C LEU A 49 25.06 6.75 -2.95
N SER A 50 24.27 7.04 -1.92
CA SER A 50 24.55 6.62 -0.54
C SER A 50 24.32 5.13 -0.29
N ALA A 51 23.58 4.46 -1.19
CA ALA A 51 23.33 3.04 -1.15
C ALA A 51 23.12 2.50 -2.57
N PRO A 52 23.07 1.17 -2.75
CA PRO A 52 22.61 0.54 -3.99
C PRO A 52 21.11 0.78 -4.14
N VAL A 53 20.73 1.97 -4.65
CA VAL A 53 19.35 2.48 -4.59
C VAL A 53 18.35 1.54 -5.25
N ALA A 54 18.73 0.88 -6.35
CA ALA A 54 17.86 -0.09 -7.02
C ALA A 54 17.43 -1.25 -6.08
N ALA A 55 18.39 -1.90 -5.43
CA ALA A 55 18.14 -3.01 -4.53
C ALA A 55 17.50 -2.54 -3.21
N ALA A 56 17.95 -1.40 -2.68
CA ALA A 56 17.41 -0.83 -1.45
C ALA A 56 15.93 -0.44 -1.60
N TYR A 57 15.58 0.20 -2.71
CA TYR A 57 14.20 0.55 -3.04
C TYR A 57 13.28 -0.67 -3.15
N HIS A 58 13.70 -1.73 -3.85
CA HIS A 58 12.89 -2.94 -4.00
C HIS A 58 12.60 -3.59 -2.64
N ARG A 59 13.64 -3.76 -1.80
CA ARG A 59 13.49 -4.31 -0.45
C ARG A 59 12.49 -3.52 0.38
N ARG A 60 12.58 -2.19 0.32
CA ARG A 60 11.69 -1.31 1.06
C ARG A 60 10.26 -1.35 0.53
N TRP A 61 10.08 -1.29 -0.79
CA TRP A 61 8.75 -1.39 -1.40
C TRP A 61 8.08 -2.71 -1.02
N LYS A 62 8.81 -3.82 -1.08
CA LYS A 62 8.33 -5.15 -0.68
C LYS A 62 7.98 -5.21 0.81
N SER A 63 8.84 -4.65 1.66
CA SER A 63 8.59 -4.56 3.11
C SER A 63 7.30 -3.80 3.40
N TRP A 64 7.13 -2.60 2.83
CA TRP A 64 5.95 -1.76 3.05
C TRP A 64 4.67 -2.35 2.46
N TYR A 65 4.75 -2.98 1.28
CA TYR A 65 3.66 -3.78 0.72
C TYR A 65 3.23 -4.89 1.70
N GLY A 66 4.22 -5.63 2.23
CA GLY A 66 4.00 -6.67 3.22
C GLY A 66 3.38 -6.14 4.51
N THR A 67 3.86 -5.00 5.03
CA THR A 67 3.29 -4.35 6.23
C THR A 67 1.85 -3.94 6.01
N LEU A 68 1.54 -3.27 4.89
CA LEU A 68 0.16 -2.85 4.60
C LEU A 68 -0.78 -4.05 4.51
N THR A 69 -0.34 -5.11 3.82
CA THR A 69 -1.11 -6.36 3.66
C THR A 69 -1.32 -7.05 5.00
N ALA A 70 -0.25 -7.26 5.78
CA ALA A 70 -0.31 -7.96 7.06
C ALA A 70 -1.10 -7.20 8.13
N ALA A 71 -1.09 -5.86 8.08
CA ALA A 71 -1.89 -5.02 8.96
C ALA A 71 -3.34 -4.84 8.49
N GLY A 72 -3.74 -5.45 7.37
CA GLY A 72 -5.12 -5.43 6.87
C GLY A 72 -5.54 -4.14 6.17
N TYR A 73 -4.59 -3.28 5.79
CA TYR A 73 -4.92 -2.06 5.05
C TYR A 73 -5.48 -2.43 3.67
N THR A 74 -6.56 -1.76 3.30
CA THR A 74 -7.10 -1.77 1.94
C THR A 74 -6.43 -0.62 1.18
N PHE A 75 -5.46 -0.95 0.31
CA PHE A 75 -4.65 0.03 -0.43
C PHE A 75 -4.62 -0.25 -1.94
N ASP A 76 -4.29 0.78 -2.71
CA ASP A 76 -4.04 0.68 -4.14
C ASP A 76 -2.54 0.79 -4.45
N LEU A 77 -2.15 0.25 -5.59
CA LEU A 77 -0.85 0.52 -6.20
C LEU A 77 -1.02 1.65 -7.22
N ALA A 78 -0.16 2.66 -7.12
CA ALA A 78 -0.15 3.79 -8.06
C ALA A 78 1.28 4.13 -8.46
N ASP A 79 1.43 4.97 -9.48
CA ASP A 79 2.72 5.41 -9.99
C ASP A 79 3.06 6.80 -9.43
N SER A 80 4.33 7.07 -9.10
CA SER A 80 4.80 8.41 -8.70
C SER A 80 4.53 9.48 -9.76
N GLU A 81 4.37 9.10 -11.03
CA GLU A 81 3.99 9.98 -12.14
C GLU A 81 2.47 10.05 -12.41
N ALA A 82 1.64 9.41 -11.60
CA ALA A 82 0.18 9.52 -11.74
C ALA A 82 -0.25 11.00 -11.64
N PRO A 83 -1.23 11.44 -12.45
CA PRO A 83 -1.64 12.84 -12.47
C PRO A 83 -2.33 13.25 -11.16
N LEU A 84 -2.28 14.53 -10.82
CA LEU A 84 -2.70 15.03 -9.50
C LEU A 84 -4.17 14.72 -9.18
N ASP A 85 -5.05 14.83 -10.18
CA ASP A 85 -6.48 14.49 -10.10
C ASP A 85 -6.73 13.03 -9.68
N ARG A 86 -5.80 12.12 -10.01
CA ARG A 86 -5.83 10.73 -9.56
C ARG A 86 -5.24 10.53 -8.17
N LEU A 87 -4.27 11.35 -7.78
CA LEU A 87 -3.61 11.24 -6.47
C LEU A 87 -4.49 11.79 -5.33
N VAL A 88 -5.23 12.88 -5.58
CA VAL A 88 -6.07 13.54 -4.55
C VAL A 88 -7.24 12.68 -4.05
N ARG A 89 -7.56 11.57 -4.72
CA ARG A 89 -8.56 10.60 -4.21
C ARG A 89 -8.09 9.87 -2.96
N TYR A 90 -6.77 9.78 -2.76
CA TYR A 90 -6.18 9.12 -1.61
C TYR A 90 -5.93 10.13 -0.50
N ARG A 91 -6.19 9.70 0.74
CA ARG A 91 -5.86 10.48 1.94
C ARG A 91 -4.36 10.43 2.22
N VAL A 92 -3.73 9.27 1.97
CA VAL A 92 -2.31 9.03 2.20
C VAL A 92 -1.66 8.41 0.97
N LEU A 93 -0.54 8.99 0.54
CA LEU A 93 0.38 8.38 -0.40
C LEU A 93 1.59 7.88 0.37
N VAL A 94 2.05 6.68 0.05
CA VAL A 94 3.23 6.05 0.65
C VAL A 94 4.26 5.87 -0.47
N LEU A 95 5.42 6.51 -0.37
CA LEU A 95 6.46 6.50 -1.40
C LEU A 95 7.81 6.07 -0.81
N PRO A 96 8.27 4.84 -1.09
CA PRO A 96 9.68 4.49 -0.89
C PRO A 96 10.55 5.40 -1.77
N CYS A 97 11.42 6.21 -1.17
CA CYS A 97 12.21 7.23 -1.86
C CYS A 97 13.60 7.39 -1.23
N TYR A 98 14.58 7.63 -2.08
CA TYR A 98 15.98 7.80 -1.73
C TYR A 98 16.47 9.20 -2.17
N GLU A 99 17.65 9.32 -2.79
CA GLU A 99 18.27 10.61 -3.07
C GLU A 99 17.61 11.39 -4.20
N PHE A 100 16.98 10.72 -5.15
CA PHE A 100 16.45 11.34 -6.35
C PHE A 100 14.97 11.02 -6.56
N LEU A 101 14.27 11.98 -7.16
CA LEU A 101 12.91 11.88 -7.65
C LEU A 101 12.75 12.94 -8.75
N SER A 102 12.10 12.62 -9.86
CA SER A 102 11.92 13.57 -10.97
C SER A 102 11.38 14.92 -10.48
N ARG A 103 11.83 16.01 -11.12
CA ARG A 103 11.34 17.36 -10.77
C ARG A 103 9.81 17.44 -10.88
N SER A 104 9.24 16.87 -11.93
CA SER A 104 7.80 16.85 -12.14
C SER A 104 7.05 16.07 -11.06
N ALA A 105 7.59 14.95 -10.58
CA ALA A 105 6.99 14.21 -9.48
C ALA A 105 7.10 14.99 -8.17
N GLN A 106 8.24 15.62 -7.88
CA GLN A 106 8.38 16.47 -6.68
C GLN A 106 7.36 17.62 -6.67
N GLU A 107 7.18 18.33 -7.78
CA GLU A 107 6.19 19.40 -7.93
C GLU A 107 4.75 18.90 -7.72
N ARG A 108 4.44 17.73 -8.29
CA ARG A 108 3.11 17.12 -8.19
C ARG A 108 2.79 16.65 -6.78
N LEU A 109 3.72 15.94 -6.14
CA LEU A 109 3.56 15.50 -4.75
C LEU A 109 3.49 16.68 -3.79
N THR A 110 4.27 17.74 -4.04
CA THR A 110 4.16 19.00 -3.30
C THR A 110 2.77 19.62 -3.46
N SER A 111 2.21 19.61 -4.67
CA SER A 111 0.86 20.11 -4.93
C SER A 111 -0.19 19.27 -4.18
N TYR A 112 -0.08 17.94 -4.22
CA TYR A 112 -0.93 17.03 -3.44
C TYR A 112 -0.89 17.34 -1.93
N VAL A 113 0.32 17.48 -1.36
CA VAL A 113 0.49 17.82 0.06
C VAL A 113 -0.15 19.19 0.36
N ARG A 114 0.09 20.21 -0.47
CA ARG A 114 -0.49 21.55 -0.27
C ARG A 114 -2.02 21.56 -0.28
N THR A 115 -2.66 20.64 -1.01
CA THR A 115 -4.12 20.49 -1.04
C THR A 115 -4.72 19.83 0.21
N GLY A 116 -3.89 19.30 1.12
CA GLY A 116 -4.34 18.60 2.34
C GLY A 116 -3.96 17.12 2.39
N GLY A 117 -3.31 16.61 1.34
CA GLY A 117 -2.84 15.24 1.28
C GLY A 117 -1.72 14.95 2.27
N ILE A 118 -1.61 13.68 2.66
CA ILE A 118 -0.52 13.21 3.52
C ILE A 118 0.43 12.37 2.66
N LEU A 119 1.71 12.71 2.68
CA LEU A 119 2.75 11.94 2.01
C LEU A 119 3.64 11.28 3.07
N VAL A 120 3.67 9.96 3.07
CA VAL A 120 4.64 9.16 3.83
C VAL A 120 5.78 8.81 2.87
N VAL A 121 7.02 9.15 3.21
CA VAL A 121 8.17 9.01 2.31
C VAL A 121 9.39 8.49 3.06
N GLY A 122 10.27 7.72 2.41
CA GLY A 122 11.55 7.37 3.03
C GLY A 122 12.34 6.23 2.37
N PRO A 123 13.62 6.04 2.74
CA PRO A 123 14.24 6.60 3.95
C PRO A 123 14.62 8.06 3.84
N LEU A 124 14.81 8.57 2.63
CA LEU A 124 15.29 9.93 2.41
C LEU A 124 14.19 10.80 1.79
N LEU A 125 14.30 12.10 2.04
CA LEU A 125 13.68 13.08 1.16
C LEU A 125 14.62 13.28 -0.03
N PRO A 126 14.11 13.24 -1.27
CA PRO A 126 14.93 13.43 -2.44
C PRO A 126 15.49 14.85 -2.45
N HIS A 127 16.77 14.95 -2.82
CA HIS A 127 17.49 16.22 -2.99
C HIS A 127 18.09 16.35 -4.40
N LEU A 128 17.87 15.35 -5.27
CA LEU A 128 18.28 15.32 -6.67
C LEU A 128 17.05 15.12 -7.58
N ASP A 129 17.15 15.64 -8.81
CA ASP A 129 16.20 15.33 -9.89
C ASP A 129 16.67 14.16 -10.76
N GLU A 130 15.89 13.82 -11.79
CA GLU A 130 16.18 12.71 -12.72
C GLU A 130 17.48 12.89 -13.53
N ARG A 131 18.08 14.09 -13.51
CA ARG A 131 19.36 14.42 -14.14
C ARG A 131 20.51 14.50 -13.14
N MET A 132 20.28 14.04 -11.91
CA MET A 132 21.22 14.12 -10.80
C MET A 132 21.65 15.56 -10.50
N GLN A 133 20.78 16.54 -10.76
CA GLN A 133 20.98 17.93 -10.38
C GLN A 133 20.26 18.24 -9.06
N PRO A 134 20.75 19.20 -8.25
CA PRO A 134 20.08 19.60 -7.01
C PRO A 134 18.61 19.98 -7.23
N CYS A 135 17.72 19.36 -6.46
CA CYS A 135 16.29 19.61 -6.50
C CYS A 135 15.67 19.32 -5.12
N GLU A 136 15.33 20.37 -4.39
CA GLU A 136 14.84 20.29 -3.00
C GLU A 136 13.34 20.63 -2.86
N ILE A 137 12.56 20.58 -3.95
CA ILE A 137 11.16 21.01 -3.96
C ILE A 137 10.34 20.29 -2.88
N LEU A 138 10.53 18.97 -2.75
CA LEU A 138 9.82 18.19 -1.73
C LEU A 138 10.34 18.46 -0.31
N ALA A 139 11.64 18.73 -0.15
CA ALA A 139 12.23 19.10 1.14
C ALA A 139 11.73 20.49 1.61
N ASP A 140 11.59 21.44 0.70
CA ASP A 140 10.93 22.73 0.95
C ASP A 140 9.47 22.54 1.36
N ALA A 141 8.75 21.65 0.68
CA ALA A 141 7.38 21.30 1.03
C ALA A 141 7.28 20.63 2.42
N ALA A 142 8.29 19.87 2.84
CA ALA A 142 8.30 19.27 4.18
C ALA A 142 8.45 20.35 5.28
N ARG A 143 9.21 21.42 5.00
CA ARG A 143 9.34 22.59 5.89
C ARG A 143 8.07 23.45 5.90
N ASN A 144 7.38 23.55 4.77
CA ASN A 144 6.16 24.35 4.63
C ASN A 144 5.08 23.59 3.83
N PRO A 145 4.35 22.65 4.46
CA PRO A 145 3.46 21.72 3.78
C PRO A 145 2.08 22.31 3.41
N GLY A 146 1.77 23.53 3.82
CA GLY A 146 0.44 24.10 3.62
C GLY A 146 -0.62 23.39 4.45
N LYS A 147 -1.64 22.80 3.80
CA LYS A 147 -2.75 22.11 4.48
C LYS A 147 -2.47 20.65 4.84
N GLY A 148 -1.50 20.04 4.17
CA GLY A 148 -1.16 18.62 4.35
C GLY A 148 0.04 18.43 5.26
N ARG A 149 0.70 17.29 5.11
CA ARG A 149 1.93 16.96 5.85
C ARG A 149 2.77 15.93 5.11
N ILE A 150 4.08 15.96 5.38
CA ILE A 150 5.04 14.96 4.92
C ILE A 150 5.61 14.26 6.15
N GLU A 151 5.52 12.93 6.19
CA GLU A 151 6.03 12.09 7.27
C GLU A 151 7.14 11.20 6.73
N GLN A 152 8.33 11.34 7.31
CA GLN A 152 9.49 10.57 6.89
C GLN A 152 9.62 9.27 7.69
N VAL A 153 9.74 8.14 7.00
CA VAL A 153 9.94 6.82 7.61
C VAL A 153 11.34 6.32 7.31
N LEU A 154 12.23 6.43 8.29
CA LEU A 154 13.66 6.13 8.13
C LEU A 154 13.91 4.62 8.04
N GLN A 155 13.23 3.84 8.87
CA GLN A 155 13.41 2.39 8.96
C GLN A 155 12.54 1.65 7.95
N ASP A 156 12.87 0.40 7.63
CA ASP A 156 12.01 -0.43 6.77
C ASP A 156 10.70 -0.82 7.48
N TYR A 157 10.70 -0.83 8.82
CA TYR A 157 9.55 -1.12 9.68
C TYR A 157 8.88 0.15 10.23
N GLY A 158 7.68 -0.01 10.78
CA GLY A 158 6.95 1.05 11.48
C GLY A 158 6.01 1.88 10.61
N LEU A 159 5.83 1.53 9.33
CA LEU A 159 4.84 2.16 8.45
C LEU A 159 3.43 2.08 9.05
N ASP A 160 3.06 0.93 9.59
CA ASP A 160 1.78 0.68 10.28
C ASP A 160 1.56 1.63 11.47
N SER A 161 2.60 1.83 12.28
CA SER A 161 2.58 2.71 13.44
C SER A 161 2.46 4.18 13.02
N VAL A 162 3.12 4.56 11.93
CA VAL A 162 2.97 5.90 11.35
C VAL A 162 1.55 6.11 10.83
N LEU A 163 1.00 5.17 10.05
CA LEU A 163 -0.37 5.25 9.55
C LEU A 163 -1.41 5.33 10.69
N ALA A 164 -1.24 4.53 11.74
CA ALA A 164 -2.10 4.57 12.93
C ALA A 164 -2.09 5.94 13.61
N ARG A 165 -0.90 6.54 13.80
CA ARG A 165 -0.74 7.90 14.35
C ARG A 165 -1.36 8.98 13.47
N LEU A 166 -1.40 8.75 12.16
CA LEU A 166 -2.05 9.64 11.20
C LEU A 166 -3.58 9.50 11.19
N GLY A 167 -4.13 8.59 12.00
CA GLY A 167 -5.55 8.28 12.07
C GLY A 167 -6.04 7.53 10.83
N VAL A 168 -5.15 6.80 10.16
CA VAL A 168 -5.48 5.88 9.07
C VAL A 168 -5.49 4.50 9.66
N VAL A 169 -6.64 3.84 9.60
CA VAL A 169 -6.83 2.51 10.15
C VAL A 169 -7.43 1.60 9.08
N PRO A 170 -7.15 0.29 9.12
CA PRO A 170 -7.83 -0.69 8.29
C PRO A 170 -9.35 -0.59 8.46
N PRO A 171 -10.15 -0.63 7.37
CA PRO A 171 -11.61 -0.57 7.46
C PRO A 171 -12.18 -1.81 8.17
N ALA A 172 -11.53 -2.95 8.02
CA ALA A 172 -11.80 -4.18 8.74
C ALA A 172 -10.50 -4.84 9.19
N VAL A 173 -10.57 -5.63 10.25
CA VAL A 173 -9.47 -6.46 10.75
C VAL A 173 -9.94 -7.88 10.96
N SER A 174 -9.05 -8.84 10.74
CA SER A 174 -9.24 -10.26 11.05
C SER A 174 -8.43 -10.61 12.29
N SER A 175 -8.96 -11.47 13.17
CA SER A 175 -8.21 -12.05 14.27
C SER A 175 -7.15 -13.06 13.82
N ASP A 176 -7.30 -13.65 12.61
CA ASP A 176 -6.29 -14.52 11.99
C ASP A 176 -5.55 -13.73 10.89
N PRO A 177 -4.24 -13.48 11.02
CA PRO A 177 -3.46 -12.73 10.02
C PRO A 177 -3.33 -13.45 8.68
N ASN A 178 -3.68 -14.74 8.59
CA ASN A 178 -3.68 -15.50 7.34
C ASN A 178 -4.97 -15.31 6.53
N ILE A 179 -5.99 -14.68 7.12
CA ILE A 179 -7.23 -14.30 6.45
C ILE A 179 -7.11 -12.84 6.02
N GLU A 180 -7.12 -12.63 4.71
CA GLU A 180 -7.07 -11.30 4.11
C GLU A 180 -8.49 -10.74 4.01
N VAL A 181 -8.67 -9.48 4.43
CA VAL A 181 -9.98 -8.82 4.45
C VAL A 181 -9.93 -7.55 3.62
N SER A 182 -10.93 -7.35 2.77
CA SER A 182 -11.11 -6.09 2.04
C SER A 182 -12.56 -5.64 2.10
N VAL A 183 -12.75 -4.32 2.05
CA VAL A 183 -14.06 -3.71 2.18
C VAL A 183 -14.36 -2.84 0.97
N HIS A 184 -15.54 -3.02 0.41
CA HIS A 184 -16.03 -2.30 -0.75
C HIS A 184 -17.32 -1.56 -0.39
N ARG A 185 -17.47 -0.34 -0.90
CA ARG A 185 -18.62 0.52 -0.63
C ARG A 185 -19.30 0.94 -1.93
N HIS A 186 -20.63 1.06 -1.89
CA HIS A 186 -21.42 1.65 -2.97
C HIS A 186 -22.73 2.21 -2.43
N ALA A 187 -22.87 3.54 -2.48
CA ALA A 187 -23.98 4.23 -1.82
C ALA A 187 -24.08 3.81 -0.34
N SER A 188 -25.21 3.26 0.10
CA SER A 188 -25.42 2.74 1.45
C SER A 188 -25.00 1.28 1.65
N ARG A 189 -24.53 0.58 0.60
CA ARG A 189 -24.20 -0.86 0.66
C ARG A 189 -22.72 -1.05 0.94
N ILE A 190 -22.41 -1.94 1.88
CA ILE A 190 -21.06 -2.33 2.24
C ILE A 190 -20.90 -3.82 1.97
N LEU A 191 -19.87 -4.18 1.21
CA LEU A 191 -19.45 -5.57 1.02
C LEU A 191 -18.13 -5.81 1.74
N VAL A 192 -18.04 -6.90 2.46
CA VAL A 192 -16.81 -7.38 3.10
C VAL A 192 -16.42 -8.69 2.45
N TYR A 193 -15.17 -8.76 2.00
CA TYR A 193 -14.57 -9.96 1.42
C TYR A 193 -13.56 -10.50 2.44
N ALA A 194 -13.60 -11.79 2.72
CA ALA A 194 -12.54 -12.47 3.47
C ALA A 194 -12.02 -13.67 2.68
N ALA A 195 -10.70 -13.76 2.55
CA ALA A 195 -10.03 -14.79 1.78
C ALA A 195 -9.07 -15.58 2.67
N ASN A 196 -9.24 -16.91 2.70
CA ASN A 196 -8.25 -17.81 3.28
C ASN A 196 -7.23 -18.18 2.21
N ARG A 197 -5.98 -17.78 2.40
CA ARG A 197 -4.88 -18.00 1.43
C ARG A 197 -4.06 -19.25 1.75
N THR A 198 -4.50 -20.06 2.71
CA THR A 198 -3.77 -21.21 3.23
C THR A 198 -4.41 -22.52 2.79
N PRO A 199 -3.64 -23.64 2.77
CA PRO A 199 -4.18 -24.98 2.50
C PRO A 199 -4.99 -25.57 3.67
N GLU A 200 -5.09 -24.85 4.79
CA GLU A 200 -5.76 -25.30 6.00
C GLU A 200 -7.06 -24.52 6.18
N GLU A 201 -8.07 -25.14 6.79
CA GLU A 201 -9.26 -24.41 7.19
C GLU A 201 -8.93 -23.44 8.32
N ARG A 202 -9.47 -22.22 8.23
CA ARG A 202 -9.22 -21.15 9.20
C ARG A 202 -10.52 -20.61 9.76
N THR A 203 -10.48 -20.27 11.05
CA THR A 203 -11.58 -19.59 11.74
C THR A 203 -11.06 -18.26 12.24
N ALA A 204 -11.77 -17.17 11.94
CA ALA A 204 -11.39 -15.84 12.40
C ALA A 204 -12.58 -15.03 12.84
N VAL A 205 -12.31 -14.06 13.70
CA VAL A 205 -13.23 -12.99 14.02
C VAL A 205 -12.95 -11.82 13.08
N LEU A 206 -13.95 -11.42 12.29
CA LEU A 206 -13.89 -10.21 11.48
C LEU A 206 -14.46 -9.05 12.27
N THR A 207 -13.76 -7.92 12.31
CA THR A 207 -14.23 -6.70 12.97
C THR A 207 -14.22 -5.55 11.98
N LEU A 208 -15.42 -5.06 11.62
CA LEU A 208 -15.59 -3.84 10.85
C LEU A 208 -15.56 -2.64 11.80
N ARG A 209 -14.63 -1.69 11.58
CA ARG A 209 -14.39 -0.61 12.56
C ARG A 209 -15.51 0.42 12.67
N GLU A 210 -16.28 0.63 11.61
CA GLU A 210 -17.28 1.71 11.56
C GLU A 210 -18.72 1.26 11.85
N GLN A 211 -18.99 -0.06 11.89
CA GLN A 211 -20.33 -0.57 12.18
C GLN A 211 -20.31 -1.81 13.08
N SER A 212 -19.96 -1.61 14.35
CA SER A 212 -20.09 -2.63 15.39
C SER A 212 -21.57 -2.99 15.60
N GLY A 213 -21.91 -4.28 15.54
CA GLY A 213 -23.27 -4.77 15.77
C GLY A 213 -24.18 -4.86 14.53
N SER A 214 -23.61 -4.76 13.33
CA SER A 214 -24.37 -4.93 12.07
C SER A 214 -24.73 -6.39 11.81
N MET A 215 -25.80 -6.63 11.06
CA MET A 215 -26.10 -7.96 10.55
C MET A 215 -25.33 -8.21 9.26
N TRP A 216 -24.68 -9.36 9.15
CA TRP A 216 -23.91 -9.74 7.96
C TRP A 216 -24.72 -10.76 7.18
N HIS A 217 -25.08 -10.41 5.95
CA HIS A 217 -25.78 -11.29 5.03
C HIS A 217 -24.78 -11.89 4.06
N ASP A 218 -24.54 -13.20 4.17
CA ASP A 218 -23.72 -13.91 3.18
C ASP A 218 -24.42 -13.88 1.82
N ILE A 219 -23.78 -13.23 0.83
CA ILE A 219 -24.33 -13.09 -0.51
C ILE A 219 -24.04 -14.31 -1.39
N TRP A 220 -23.19 -15.23 -0.93
CA TRP A 220 -22.83 -16.46 -1.63
C TRP A 220 -22.74 -17.65 -0.66
N PRO A 221 -23.88 -18.10 -0.08
CA PRO A 221 -23.86 -19.17 0.89
C PRO A 221 -23.50 -20.51 0.23
N GLU A 222 -22.31 -21.03 0.54
CA GLU A 222 -22.01 -22.45 0.32
C GLU A 222 -22.72 -23.27 1.39
N ASN A 223 -23.75 -24.01 0.99
CA ASN A 223 -24.42 -25.05 1.77
C ASN A 223 -24.70 -24.70 3.26
N GLY A 224 -25.63 -23.76 3.50
CA GLY A 224 -26.36 -23.68 4.77
C GLY A 224 -25.53 -23.30 6.00
N VAL A 225 -24.31 -22.79 5.85
CA VAL A 225 -23.50 -22.28 6.96
C VAL A 225 -23.90 -20.83 7.24
N THR A 226 -24.81 -20.62 8.18
CA THR A 226 -24.99 -19.32 8.85
C THR A 226 -23.90 -19.17 9.90
N ASP A 227 -22.78 -18.58 9.51
CA ASP A 227 -21.78 -18.06 10.44
C ASP A 227 -22.43 -16.94 11.29
N SER A 228 -22.16 -16.89 12.59
CA SER A 228 -22.52 -15.73 13.41
C SER A 228 -21.74 -14.52 12.90
N ALA A 229 -22.38 -13.35 12.82
CA ALA A 229 -21.92 -12.14 12.11
C ALA A 229 -20.42 -11.80 12.21
N ASP A 230 -19.77 -12.13 13.34
CA ASP A 230 -18.37 -11.80 13.58
C ASP A 230 -17.41 -13.00 13.41
N VAL A 231 -17.85 -14.25 13.55
CA VAL A 231 -16.98 -15.44 13.50
C VAL A 231 -17.19 -16.19 12.20
N VAL A 232 -16.18 -16.17 11.34
CA VAL A 232 -16.24 -16.78 10.01
C VAL A 232 -15.37 -18.02 9.94
N ARG A 233 -15.88 -19.04 9.26
CA ARG A 233 -15.14 -20.27 8.95
C ARG A 233 -14.87 -20.36 7.46
N LEU A 234 -13.59 -20.33 7.09
CA LEU A 234 -13.14 -20.30 5.70
C LEU A 234 -12.40 -21.59 5.34
N PRO A 235 -12.94 -22.40 4.40
CA PRO A 235 -12.22 -23.54 3.82
C PRO A 235 -10.86 -23.15 3.21
N PRO A 236 -9.96 -24.11 2.98
CA PRO A 236 -8.70 -23.88 2.26
C PRO A 236 -8.91 -23.14 0.94
N TYR A 237 -8.10 -22.11 0.67
CA TYR A 237 -8.12 -21.34 -0.58
C TYR A 237 -9.50 -20.78 -1.00
N SER A 238 -10.35 -20.47 -0.03
CA SER A 238 -11.71 -19.98 -0.27
C SER A 238 -11.84 -18.47 -0.05
N VAL A 239 -12.88 -17.90 -0.66
CA VAL A 239 -13.31 -16.51 -0.46
C VAL A 239 -14.79 -16.52 -0.08
N ARG A 240 -15.15 -15.76 0.94
CA ARG A 240 -16.54 -15.46 1.27
C ARG A 240 -16.80 -13.97 1.22
N ILE A 241 -18.05 -13.62 0.94
CA ILE A 241 -18.48 -12.24 0.74
C ILE A 241 -19.75 -12.02 1.53
N TRP A 242 -19.76 -10.97 2.34
CA TRP A 242 -20.92 -10.56 3.11
C TRP A 242 -21.35 -9.16 2.73
N GLU A 243 -22.65 -8.94 2.65
CA GLU A 243 -23.26 -7.63 2.67
C GLU A 243 -23.57 -7.24 4.11
N VAL A 244 -23.11 -6.06 4.52
CA VAL A 244 -23.40 -5.52 5.85
C VAL A 244 -24.73 -4.77 5.78
N ILE A 245 -25.71 -5.26 6.53
CA ILE A 245 -27.02 -4.65 6.67
C ILE A 245 -27.00 -3.78 7.92
N SER A 246 -27.07 -2.46 7.71
CA SER A 246 -27.25 -1.49 8.79
C SER A 246 -28.65 -1.66 9.37
N ASN A 247 -28.74 -1.87 10.69
CA ASN A 247 -30.00 -1.71 11.40
C ASN A 247 -30.19 -0.20 11.62
N ASP A 248 -30.98 0.43 10.77
CA ASP A 248 -31.57 1.75 11.08
C ASP A 248 -32.61 1.61 12.21
#